data_AF-A0A440HPJ6-F1
#
_entry.id   AF-A0A440HPJ6-F1
#
_cell.length_a   1.000
_cell.length_b   1.000
_cell.length_c   1.000
_cell.angle_alpha   90.00
_cell.angle_beta   90.00
_cell.angle_gamma   90.00
#
_symmetry.space_group_name_H-M   'P 1'
#
loop_
_entity.id
_entity.type
_entity.pdbx_description
1 polymer ?
#
loop_
_entity_poly.entity_id
_entity_poly.type
_entity_poly.pdbx_seq_one_letter_code
_entity_poly.pdbx_strand_id
1 'polypeptide(L)' 'MRAPTETPDVAGAVDAILSGRTAQLSMSAVISLLRERTGTKRSDADLEGLIAKKAAVLDVHLSRSV' A
#
# COMPACT_ATOMS: atom_id res chain seq x y z
N MET A 1 -3.01 -3.51 27.97
CA MET A 1 -1.74 -3.86 27.30
C MET A 1 -2.07 -4.29 25.87
N ARG A 2 -1.73 -3.51 24.84
CA ARG A 2 -1.72 -3.98 23.45
C ARG A 2 -0.26 -4.08 23.05
N ALA A 3 0.19 -5.29 22.72
CA ALA A 3 1.56 -5.58 22.36
C ALA A 3 1.99 -4.73 21.15
N PRO A 4 3.21 -4.17 21.14
CA PRO A 4 3.82 -3.67 19.92
C PRO A 4 4.23 -4.89 19.09
N THR A 5 3.28 -5.52 18.41
CA THR A 5 3.61 -6.53 17.40
C THR A 5 4.11 -5.79 16.17
N GLU A 6 5.40 -5.47 16.19
CA GLU A 6 6.19 -4.96 15.06
C GLU A 6 6.31 -6.01 13.96
N THR A 7 5.18 -6.46 13.42
CA THR A 7 5.14 -6.89 12.04
C THR A 7 4.74 -5.63 11.29
N PRO A 8 5.55 -5.11 10.36
CA PRO A 8 5.09 -4.02 9.53
C PRO A 8 3.88 -4.50 8.73
N ASP A 9 2.67 -4.13 9.16
CA ASP A 9 1.41 -4.49 8.53
C ASP A 9 1.31 -3.78 7.18
N VAL A 10 2.01 -4.30 6.17
CA VAL A 10 2.03 -3.79 4.81
C VAL A 10 0.59 -3.67 4.29
N ALA A 11 -0.24 -4.69 4.55
CA ALA A 11 -1.64 -4.67 4.14
C ALA A 11 -2.45 -3.57 4.85
N GLY A 12 -2.19 -3.30 6.13
CA GLY A 12 -2.84 -2.22 6.88
C GLY A 12 -2.38 -0.83 6.41
N ALA A 13 -1.09 -0.68 6.12
CA ALA A 13 -0.54 0.54 5.54
C ALA A 13 -1.10 0.81 4.14
N VAL A 14 -1.22 -0.22 3.28
CA VAL A 14 -1.87 -0.11 1.97
C VAL A 14 -3.31 0.39 2.15
N ASP A 15 -4.04 -0.20 3.10
CA ASP A 15 -5.42 0.22 3.42
C ASP A 15 -5.50 1.70 3.76
N ALA A 16 -4.67 2.13 4.71
CA ALA A 16 -4.67 3.50 5.21
C ALA A 16 -4.28 4.50 4.11
N ILE A 17 -3.35 4.11 3.21
CA ILE A 17 -2.93 4.95 2.09
C ILE A 17 -4.05 5.09 1.06
N LEU A 18 -4.76 4.01 0.74
CA LEU A 18 -5.81 4.01 -0.27
C LEU A 18 -7.13 4.58 0.25
N SER A 19 -7.52 4.25 1.49
CA SER A 19 -8.74 4.73 2.13
C SER A 19 -8.71 6.25 2.35
N GLY A 20 -7.54 6.83 2.61
CA GLY A 20 -7.38 8.26 2.86
C GLY A 20 -7.24 9.13 1.61
N ARG A 21 -7.24 8.56 0.40
CA ARG A 21 -6.95 9.31 -0.85
C ARG A 21 -7.98 9.03 -1.93
N THR A 22 -8.72 10.08 -2.28
CA THR A 22 -9.68 10.11 -3.39
C THR A 22 -9.05 10.58 -4.71
N ALA A 23 -7.77 10.97 -4.69
CA ALA A 23 -7.03 11.38 -5.89
C ALA A 23 -6.38 10.17 -6.59
N GLN A 24 -6.22 10.23 -7.92
CA GLN A 24 -5.51 9.19 -8.68
C GLN A 24 -4.10 8.98 -8.11
N LEU A 25 -3.86 7.79 -7.59
CA LEU A 25 -2.56 7.41 -7.03
C LEU A 25 -1.74 6.65 -8.07
N SER A 26 -0.46 7.01 -8.18
CA SER A 26 0.49 6.25 -9.00
C SER A 26 1.03 5.07 -8.19
N MET A 27 1.13 3.90 -8.83
CA MET A 27 1.58 2.65 -8.20
C MET A 27 2.92 2.82 -7.48
N SER A 28 3.89 3.46 -8.14
CA SER A 28 5.23 3.70 -7.58
C SER A 28 5.21 4.60 -6.35
N ALA A 29 4.31 5.59 -6.31
CA ALA A 29 4.17 6.47 -5.15
C ALA A 29 3.63 5.72 -3.93
N VAL A 30 2.67 4.81 -4.15
CA VAL A 30 2.13 3.94 -3.08
C VAL A 30 3.21 2.99 -2.57
N ILE A 31 4.02 2.39 -3.45
CA ILE A 31 5.13 1.52 -3.07
C ILE A 31 6.19 2.28 -2.26
N SER A 32 6.59 3.48 -2.68
CA SER A 32 7.55 4.30 -1.94
C SER A 32 7.03 4.66 -0.55
N LEU A 33 5.77 5.09 -0.45
CA LEU A 33 5.12 5.38 0.85
C LEU A 33 5.02 4.14 1.74
N LEU A 34 4.74 2.97 1.16
CA LEU A 34 4.72 1.70 1.89
C LEU A 34 6.09 1.38 2.46
N ARG A 35 7.14 1.49 1.65
CA ARG A 35 8.51 1.23 2.09
C ARG A 35 8.94 2.20 3.19
N GLU A 36 8.59 3.47 3.07
CA GLU A 36 8.89 4.47 4.09
C GLU A 36 8.16 4.19 5.42
N ARG A 37 6.87 3.86 5.37
CA ARG A 37 6.05 3.63 6.59
C ARG A 37 6.32 2.29 7.26
N THR A 38 6.64 1.28 6.47
CA THR A 38 6.66 -0.12 6.94
C THR A 38 8.06 -0.72 6.94
N GLY A 39 9.04 -0.12 6.26
CA GLY A 39 10.37 -0.70 6.11
C GLY A 39 10.37 -2.06 5.38
N THR A 40 9.30 -2.39 4.65
CA THR A 40 9.15 -3.68 3.98
C THR A 40 10.27 -3.91 2.96
N LYS A 41 10.86 -5.12 3.01
CA LYS A 41 11.88 -5.58 2.05
C LYS A 41 11.29 -6.40 0.91
N ARG A 42 9.95 -6.50 0.80
CA ARG A 42 9.29 -7.23 -0.28
C ARG A 42 9.60 -6.60 -1.64
N SER A 43 9.62 -7.43 -2.67
CA SER A 43 9.77 -6.98 -4.05
C SER A 43 8.59 -6.11 -4.46
N ASP A 44 8.87 -5.17 -5.36
CA ASP A 44 7.85 -4.33 -6.01
C ASP A 44 6.69 -5.15 -6.55
N ALA A 45 6.92 -6.26 -7.26
CA ALA A 45 5.85 -7.12 -7.79
C ALA A 45 4.89 -7.67 -6.72
N ASP A 46 5.39 -8.03 -5.54
CA ASP A 46 4.54 -8.47 -4.41
C ASP A 46 3.70 -7.30 -3.87
N LEU A 47 4.34 -6.13 -3.71
CA LEU A 47 3.67 -4.92 -3.26
C LEU A 47 2.61 -4.47 -4.27
N GLU A 48 2.91 -4.50 -5.57
CA GLU A 48 1.96 -4.23 -6.64
C GLU A 48 0.73 -5.14 -6.56
N GLY A 49 0.93 -6.45 -6.37
CA GLY A 49 -0.17 -7.41 -6.21
C GLY A 49 -1.05 -7.10 -5.00
N LEU A 50 -0.44 -6.76 -3.86
CA LEU A 50 -1.16 -6.37 -2.65
C LEU A 50 -1.94 -5.06 -2.83
N ILE A 51 -1.31 -4.04 -3.43
CA ILE A 51 -1.90 -2.73 -3.68
C ILE A 51 -3.06 -2.85 -4.66
N ALA A 52 -2.89 -3.55 -5.79
CA ALA A 52 -3.93 -3.76 -6.78
C ALA A 52 -5.15 -4.48 -6.19
N LYS A 53 -4.92 -5.54 -5.41
CA LYS A 53 -5.99 -6.29 -4.74
C LYS A 53 -6.80 -5.40 -3.80
N LYS A 54 -6.13 -4.55 -3.01
CA LYS A 54 -6.81 -3.65 -2.07
C LYS A 54 -7.50 -2.48 -2.76
N ALA A 55 -6.90 -1.92 -3.80
CA ALA A 55 -7.52 -0.89 -4.60
C ALA A 55 -8.80 -1.37 -5.28
N ALA A 56 -8.82 -2.61 -5.78
CA ALA A 56 -10.04 -3.23 -6.31
C ALA A 56 -11.15 -3.40 -5.26
N VAL A 57 -10.79 -3.71 -4.00
CA VAL A 57 -11.77 -3.80 -2.89
C VAL A 57 -12.32 -2.42 -2.52
N LEU A 58 -11.51 -1.38 -2.61
CA LEU A 58 -11.86 0.00 -2.25
C LEU A 58 -12.41 0.82 -3.44
N ASP A 59 -12.55 0.21 -4.62
CA ASP A 59 -12.92 0.88 -5.89
C ASP A 59 -12.02 2.08 -6.25
N VAL A 60 -10.72 1.99 -5.91
CA VAL A 60 -9.73 3.04 -6.17
C VAL A 60 -9.02 2.77 -7.50
N HIS A 61 -9.09 3.74 -8.41
CA HIS A 61 -8.34 3.69 -9.66
C HIS A 61 -6.88 4.11 -9.46
N LEU A 62 -5.95 3.18 -9.71
CA LEU A 62 -4.52 3.42 -9.70
C LEU A 62 -4.02 3.71 -11.12
N SER A 63 -3.26 4.79 -11.27
CA SER A 63 -2.56 5.07 -12.52
C SER A 63 -1.27 4.28 -12.55
N ARG A 64 -1.18 3.26 -13.41
CA ARG A 64 0.09 2.62 -13.75
C ARG A 64 0.81 3.60 -14.69
N SER A 65 1.63 4.50 -14.14
CA SER A 65 2.53 5.31 -14.95
C SER A 65 3.50 4.34 -15.64
N VAL A 66 3.33 4.17 -16.95
CA VAL A 66 4.20 3.34 -17.80
C VAL A 66 5.51 4.06 -18.08
#